data_AF-X6M5I7-F1
#
_entry.id   AF-X6M5I7-F1
#
_cell.length_a   1.000
_cell.length_b   1.000
_cell.length_c   1.000
_cell.angle_alpha   90.00
_cell.angle_beta   90.00
_cell.angle_gamma   90.00
#
_symmetry.space_group_name_H-M   'P 1'
#
loop_
_entity.id
_entity.type
_entity.pdbx_description
1 polymer ?
#
loop_
_entity_poly.entity_id
_entity_poly.type
_entity_poly.pdbx_seq_one_letter_code
_entity_poly.pdbx_strand_id
1 'polypeptide(L)'
;RSISHLFIRGDKTISKTERLIRDWNPWINWTNRYVLYWTLELLWPLLLDSDEDRLGHRLTLYKYVQHPKERFLSSLKSKEKRDKVIKYTDVPFKVGCKRAMFSDDWYPTIAMDHVHVITDPIEKFTKGGIKHQGSQEEIPLGIFFFFFSYSRNINNIHCIHIHTYKFMLYLKDGIILATGFHSNLFLSSVDIFGKNGVNLKEMWRGDDPRAYYGIVTHGFPNLFIVYGPNTNIGHHSVIFMAECQVDYIINCIEKLIMEGPHIKSMDVKLKVQDQFNEHLHAQLRQSVWNTGCSSWYKNEAGNIVNNCLGVLRHIGGKQEL
;
A
#
# COMPACT_ATOMS: atom_id res chain seq x y z
N ARG A 1 -4.44 -15.20 -4.69
CA ARG A 1 -4.53 -14.21 -5.79
C ARG A 1 -3.97 -12.86 -5.31
N SER A 2 -3.08 -12.26 -6.10
CA SER A 2 -2.45 -10.97 -5.77
C SER A 2 -3.39 -9.77 -5.98
N ILE A 3 -4.31 -9.87 -6.93
CA ILE A 3 -5.22 -8.78 -7.31
C ILE A 3 -6.07 -8.30 -6.12
N SER A 4 -6.30 -6.98 -6.08
CA SER A 4 -7.11 -6.25 -5.10
C SER A 4 -8.32 -5.61 -5.79
N HIS A 5 -9.21 -5.02 -4.99
CA HIS A 5 -10.32 -4.22 -5.50
C HIS A 5 -9.79 -3.08 -6.39
N LEU A 6 -10.37 -2.97 -7.59
CA LEU A 6 -10.00 -1.96 -8.57
C LEU A 6 -11.01 -0.81 -8.57
N PHE A 7 -10.47 0.40 -8.43
CA PHE A 7 -11.16 1.67 -8.49
C PHE A 7 -10.81 2.35 -9.81
N ILE A 8 -11.81 2.89 -10.50
CA ILE A 8 -11.58 3.72 -11.69
C ILE A 8 -11.14 5.11 -11.19
N ARG A 9 -10.08 5.68 -11.77
CA ARG A 9 -9.57 7.00 -11.35
C ARG A 9 -10.51 8.10 -11.80
N GLY A 10 -10.94 8.03 -13.07
CA GLY A 10 -11.75 9.09 -13.67
C GLY A 10 -10.98 10.41 -13.83
N ASP A 11 -9.67 10.33 -13.99
CA ASP A 11 -8.82 11.50 -14.16
C ASP A 11 -9.22 12.27 -15.43
N LYS A 12 -9.38 13.59 -15.30
CA LYS A 12 -9.61 14.50 -16.43
C LYS A 12 -8.34 15.29 -16.72
N THR A 13 -8.05 15.51 -18.00
CA THR A 13 -7.04 16.49 -18.40
C THR A 13 -7.50 17.89 -18.00
N ILE A 14 -6.70 18.57 -17.18
CA ILE A 14 -6.92 19.98 -16.82
C ILE A 14 -6.66 20.84 -18.06
N SER A 15 -7.69 21.56 -18.52
CA SER A 15 -7.58 22.44 -19.69
C SER A 15 -6.58 23.58 -19.44
N LYS A 16 -6.05 24.17 -20.52
CA LYS A 16 -5.13 25.34 -20.40
C LYS A 16 -5.78 26.50 -19.65
N THR A 17 -7.06 26.77 -19.92
CA THR A 17 -7.84 27.82 -19.25
C THR A 17 -8.03 27.51 -17.77
N GLU A 18 -8.40 26.27 -17.42
CA GLU A 18 -8.54 25.85 -16.02
C GLU A 18 -7.20 25.97 -15.27
N ARG A 19 -6.10 25.61 -15.92
CA ARG A 19 -4.75 25.77 -15.35
C ARG A 19 -4.43 27.24 -15.07
N LEU A 20 -4.64 28.14 -16.04
CA LEU A 20 -4.40 29.58 -15.88
C LEU A 20 -5.25 30.17 -14.74
N ILE A 21 -6.51 29.79 -14.62
CA ILE A 21 -7.39 30.24 -13.53
C ILE A 21 -6.85 29.78 -12.17
N ARG A 22 -6.39 28.53 -12.07
CA ARG A 22 -5.82 27.97 -10.84
C ARG A 22 -4.49 28.61 -10.46
N ASP A 23 -3.68 28.96 -11.46
CA ASP A 23 -2.40 29.63 -11.25
C ASP A 23 -2.61 31.09 -10.80
N TRP A 24 -3.65 31.75 -11.33
CA TRP A 24 -3.99 33.13 -10.97
C TRP A 24 -4.69 33.26 -9.61
N ASN A 25 -5.55 32.30 -9.23
CA ASN A 25 -6.29 32.34 -7.97
C ASN A 25 -5.87 31.19 -7.01
N PRO A 26 -5.00 31.47 -6.02
CA PRO A 26 -4.52 30.45 -5.09
C PRO A 26 -5.62 29.85 -4.21
N TRP A 27 -6.74 30.55 -3.99
CA TRP A 27 -7.87 30.05 -3.20
C TRP A 27 -8.54 28.84 -3.86
N ILE A 28 -8.49 28.72 -5.19
CA ILE A 28 -9.01 27.54 -5.89
C ILE A 28 -8.16 26.32 -5.57
N ASN A 29 -6.84 26.46 -5.52
CA ASN A 29 -5.96 25.36 -5.13
C ASN A 29 -6.12 25.02 -3.65
N TRP A 30 -6.25 26.04 -2.79
CA TRP A 30 -6.46 25.85 -1.36
C TRP A 30 -7.77 25.11 -1.06
N THR A 31 -8.88 25.55 -1.65
CA THR A 31 -10.19 24.88 -1.48
C THR A 31 -10.18 23.46 -2.02
N ASN A 32 -9.56 23.22 -3.18
CA ASN A 32 -9.41 21.86 -3.72
C ASN A 32 -8.61 20.95 -2.78
N ARG A 33 -7.50 21.44 -2.21
CA ARG A 33 -6.71 20.68 -1.22
C ARG A 33 -7.51 20.41 0.05
N TYR A 34 -8.26 21.40 0.52
CA TYR A 34 -9.10 21.27 1.71
C TYR A 34 -10.20 20.22 1.51
N VAL A 35 -10.91 20.28 0.38
CA VAL A 35 -11.93 19.29 0.01
C VAL A 35 -11.32 17.91 -0.13
N LEU A 36 -10.15 17.78 -0.76
CA LEU A 36 -9.45 16.51 -0.90
C LEU A 36 -9.07 15.94 0.47
N TYR A 37 -8.43 16.74 1.32
CA TYR A 37 -8.05 16.36 2.68
C TYR A 37 -9.25 15.80 3.46
N TRP A 38 -10.35 16.57 3.52
CA TRP A 38 -11.55 16.14 4.24
C TRP A 38 -12.26 14.96 3.61
N THR A 39 -12.25 14.85 2.28
CA THR A 39 -12.79 13.66 1.61
C THR A 39 -12.03 12.42 2.03
N LEU A 40 -10.70 12.47 2.05
CA LEU A 40 -9.84 11.38 2.48
C LEU A 40 -10.00 11.05 3.97
N GLU A 41 -10.12 12.06 4.84
CA GLU A 41 -10.39 11.85 6.26
C GLU A 41 -11.79 11.28 6.52
N LEU A 42 -12.80 11.62 5.71
CA LEU A 42 -14.13 11.02 5.83
C LEU A 42 -14.16 9.56 5.37
N LEU A 43 -13.17 9.09 4.61
CA LEU A 43 -13.01 7.67 4.28
C LEU A 43 -12.44 6.86 5.45
N TRP A 44 -11.91 7.52 6.49
CA TRP A 44 -11.28 6.86 7.61
C TRP A 44 -12.15 5.81 8.34
N PRO A 45 -13.41 6.11 8.71
CA PRO A 45 -14.26 5.15 9.41
C PRO A 45 -14.49 3.86 8.62
N LEU A 46 -14.34 3.91 7.29
CA LEU A 46 -14.47 2.75 6.41
C LEU A 46 -13.31 1.75 6.56
N LEU A 47 -12.17 2.17 7.11
CA LEU A 47 -11.02 1.30 7.37
C LEU A 47 -11.03 0.73 8.79
N LEU A 48 -11.67 1.45 9.73
CA LEU A 48 -11.80 1.01 11.12
C LEU A 48 -12.85 -0.08 11.28
N ASP A 49 -13.94 0.00 10.53
CA ASP A 49 -15.07 -0.89 10.70
C ASP A 49 -15.03 -2.04 9.69
N SER A 50 -14.98 -3.26 10.21
CA SER A 50 -15.09 -4.47 9.40
C SER A 50 -16.55 -4.81 9.05
N ASP A 51 -17.53 -4.11 9.62
CA ASP A 51 -18.94 -4.28 9.33
C ASP A 51 -19.34 -3.57 8.03
N GLU A 52 -19.55 -4.36 6.98
CA GLU A 52 -19.94 -3.86 5.65
C GLU A 52 -21.41 -3.41 5.60
N ASP A 53 -22.24 -3.74 6.60
CA ASP A 53 -23.68 -3.48 6.57
C ASP A 53 -24.05 -2.04 6.93
N ARG A 54 -23.08 -1.23 7.39
CA ARG A 54 -23.28 0.20 7.58
C ARG A 54 -23.56 0.89 6.24
N LEU A 55 -24.64 1.65 6.19
CA LEU A 55 -25.11 2.37 5.00
C LEU A 55 -24.01 3.20 4.32
N GLY A 56 -23.17 3.89 5.09
CA GLY A 56 -22.05 4.69 4.56
C GLY A 56 -20.97 3.86 3.87
N HIS A 57 -20.71 2.65 4.36
CA HIS A 57 -19.79 1.70 3.73
C HIS A 57 -20.37 1.20 2.41
N ARG A 58 -21.63 0.73 2.43
CA ARG A 58 -22.34 0.27 1.23
C ARG A 58 -22.40 1.31 0.12
N LEU A 59 -22.74 2.56 0.46
CA LEU A 59 -22.82 3.65 -0.52
C LEU A 59 -21.46 3.98 -1.14
N THR A 60 -20.40 4.00 -0.33
CA THR A 60 -19.04 4.24 -0.83
C THR A 60 -18.58 3.11 -1.75
N LEU A 61 -18.75 1.86 -1.34
CA LEU A 61 -18.39 0.70 -2.16
C LEU A 61 -19.18 0.66 -3.46
N TYR A 62 -20.48 0.94 -3.39
CA TYR A 62 -21.30 1.01 -4.58
C TYR A 62 -20.80 2.10 -5.53
N LYS A 63 -20.59 3.32 -5.05
CA LYS A 63 -20.18 4.46 -5.86
C LYS A 63 -18.81 4.28 -6.54
N TYR A 64 -17.81 3.75 -5.81
CA TYR A 64 -16.43 3.75 -6.27
C TYR A 64 -15.94 2.40 -6.82
N VAL A 65 -16.61 1.29 -6.50
CA VAL A 65 -16.19 -0.06 -6.91
C VAL A 65 -17.24 -0.72 -7.80
N GLN A 66 -18.46 -0.90 -7.29
CA GLN A 66 -19.49 -1.69 -8.00
C GLN A 66 -20.03 -0.94 -9.22
N HIS A 67 -20.49 0.28 -9.05
CA HIS A 67 -21.11 1.07 -10.11
C HIS A 67 -20.17 1.31 -11.32
N PRO A 68 -18.89 1.69 -11.14
CA PRO A 68 -17.97 1.84 -12.26
C PRO A 68 -17.70 0.52 -13.00
N LYS A 69 -17.59 -0.60 -12.26
CA LYS A 69 -17.42 -1.94 -12.84
C LYS A 69 -18.65 -2.36 -13.63
N GLU A 70 -19.85 -2.22 -13.07
CA GLU A 70 -21.12 -2.53 -13.75
C GLU A 70 -21.31 -1.71 -15.03
N ARG A 71 -20.99 -0.42 -14.98
CA ARG A 71 -21.00 0.46 -16.15
C ARG A 71 -20.04 -0.01 -17.25
N PHE A 72 -18.84 -0.45 -16.88
CA PHE A 72 -17.91 -1.03 -17.84
C PHE A 72 -18.44 -2.36 -18.41
N LEU A 73 -18.91 -3.27 -17.56
CA LEU A 73 -19.44 -4.57 -17.98
C LEU A 73 -20.64 -4.42 -18.92
N SER A 74 -21.55 -3.48 -18.64
CA SER A 74 -22.70 -3.17 -19.52
C SER A 74 -22.30 -2.57 -20.87
N SER A 75 -21.15 -1.90 -20.95
CA SER A 75 -20.61 -1.40 -22.23
C SER A 75 -20.08 -2.52 -23.15
N LEU A 76 -19.72 -3.69 -22.58
CA LEU A 76 -19.25 -4.83 -23.34
C LEU A 76 -20.41 -5.59 -23.99
N LYS A 77 -20.41 -5.71 -25.32
CA LYS A 77 -21.43 -6.45 -26.07
C LYS A 77 -21.31 -7.97 -25.91
N SER A 78 -20.09 -8.51 -25.92
CA SER A 78 -19.83 -9.95 -25.83
C SER A 78 -20.00 -10.49 -24.41
N LYS A 79 -20.81 -11.54 -24.26
CA LYS A 79 -20.98 -12.25 -22.98
C LYS A 79 -19.67 -12.86 -22.49
N GLU A 80 -18.91 -13.48 -23.39
CA GLU A 80 -17.62 -14.10 -23.08
C GLU A 80 -16.63 -13.10 -22.47
N LYS A 81 -16.54 -11.89 -23.04
CA LYS A 81 -15.66 -10.83 -22.51
C LYS A 81 -16.10 -10.36 -21.11
N ARG A 82 -17.42 -10.28 -20.86
CA ARG A 82 -17.95 -9.94 -19.53
C ARG A 82 -17.57 -11.01 -18.51
N ASP A 83 -17.80 -12.28 -18.84
CA ASP A 83 -17.50 -13.41 -17.95
C ASP A 83 -16.00 -13.51 -17.65
N LYS A 84 -15.14 -13.25 -18.66
CA LYS A 84 -13.68 -13.15 -18.49
C LYS A 84 -13.29 -12.05 -17.50
N VAL A 85 -13.83 -10.83 -17.64
CA VAL A 85 -13.53 -9.72 -16.74
C VAL A 85 -14.00 -10.03 -15.32
N ILE A 86 -15.21 -10.55 -15.15
CA ILE A 86 -15.77 -10.96 -13.84
C ILE A 86 -14.84 -11.98 -13.16
N LYS A 87 -14.52 -13.09 -13.86
CA LYS A 87 -13.69 -14.18 -13.35
C LYS A 87 -12.33 -13.72 -12.77
N TYR A 88 -11.69 -12.75 -13.43
CA TYR A 88 -10.35 -12.30 -13.09
C TYR A 88 -10.29 -11.03 -12.23
N THR A 89 -11.41 -10.34 -12.04
CA THR A 89 -11.44 -9.08 -11.26
C THR A 89 -12.22 -9.20 -9.96
N ASP A 90 -13.13 -10.17 -9.84
CA ASP A 90 -13.79 -10.43 -8.56
C ASP A 90 -12.84 -11.10 -7.57
N VAL A 91 -12.78 -10.49 -6.39
CA VAL A 91 -11.91 -10.90 -5.29
C VAL A 91 -12.75 -11.37 -4.10
N PRO A 92 -12.40 -12.50 -3.46
CA PRO A 92 -13.20 -13.09 -2.38
C PRO A 92 -12.84 -12.49 -1.01
N PHE A 93 -12.61 -11.18 -0.94
CA PHE A 93 -12.28 -10.51 0.31
C PHE A 93 -12.84 -9.09 0.36
N LYS A 94 -13.04 -8.59 1.58
CA LYS A 94 -13.62 -7.27 1.84
C LYS A 94 -12.77 -6.14 1.28
N VAL A 95 -13.44 -5.06 0.89
CA VAL A 95 -12.76 -3.85 0.42
C VAL A 95 -11.91 -3.27 1.57
N GLY A 96 -10.71 -2.81 1.24
CA GLY A 96 -9.75 -2.30 2.23
C GLY A 96 -8.85 -3.38 2.85
N CYS A 97 -9.20 -4.67 2.77
CA CYS A 97 -8.35 -5.74 3.32
C CYS A 97 -6.96 -5.78 2.65
N LYS A 98 -6.91 -5.47 1.35
CA LYS A 98 -5.69 -5.10 0.61
C LYS A 98 -5.83 -3.67 0.09
N ARG A 99 -4.70 -3.05 -0.27
CA ARG A 99 -4.69 -1.70 -0.86
C ARG A 99 -5.53 -1.69 -2.13
N ALA A 100 -6.45 -0.74 -2.24
CA ALA A 100 -7.18 -0.50 -3.47
C ALA A 100 -6.21 -0.15 -4.61
N MET A 101 -6.46 -0.72 -5.79
CA MET A 101 -5.73 -0.40 -7.01
C MET A 101 -6.54 0.61 -7.81
N PHE A 102 -5.89 1.59 -8.42
CA PHE A 102 -6.55 2.63 -9.20
C PHE A 102 -6.12 2.55 -10.65
N SER A 103 -7.06 2.25 -11.57
CA SER A 103 -6.78 2.18 -13.00
C SER A 103 -8.05 2.31 -13.83
N ASP A 104 -7.97 3.05 -14.93
CA ASP A 104 -9.05 3.16 -15.91
C ASP A 104 -8.95 2.06 -16.97
N ASP A 105 -7.73 1.59 -17.26
CA ASP A 105 -7.45 0.70 -18.40
C ASP A 105 -7.45 -0.79 -18.07
N TRP A 106 -7.55 -1.18 -16.80
CA TRP A 106 -7.39 -2.58 -16.38
C TRP A 106 -8.52 -3.47 -16.88
N TYR A 107 -9.79 -3.06 -16.70
CA TYR A 107 -10.93 -3.82 -17.22
C TYR A 107 -10.95 -3.89 -18.76
N PRO A 108 -10.74 -2.78 -19.50
CA PRO A 108 -10.54 -2.82 -20.95
C PRO A 108 -9.45 -3.81 -21.39
N THR A 109 -8.30 -3.81 -20.70
CA THR A 109 -7.16 -4.67 -21.03
C THR A 109 -7.52 -6.16 -20.89
N ILE A 110 -8.17 -6.56 -19.80
CA ILE A 110 -8.59 -7.96 -19.62
C ILE A 110 -9.58 -8.41 -20.71
N ALA A 111 -10.43 -7.50 -21.19
CA ALA A 111 -11.41 -7.77 -22.24
C ALA A 111 -10.81 -7.89 -23.66
N MET A 112 -9.53 -7.55 -23.85
CA MET A 112 -8.87 -7.68 -25.16
C MET A 112 -8.67 -9.14 -25.54
N ASP A 113 -8.77 -9.44 -26.84
CA ASP A 113 -8.69 -10.81 -27.36
C ASP A 113 -7.27 -11.38 -27.26
N HIS A 114 -6.26 -10.52 -27.32
CA HIS A 114 -4.83 -10.87 -27.26
C HIS A 114 -4.25 -10.85 -25.83
N VAL A 115 -5.08 -10.65 -24.82
CA VAL A 115 -4.67 -10.63 -23.41
C VAL A 115 -5.13 -11.91 -22.74
N HIS A 116 -4.21 -12.65 -22.14
CA HIS A 116 -4.50 -13.92 -21.46
C HIS A 116 -4.12 -13.81 -19.99
N VAL A 117 -5.04 -14.19 -19.10
CA VAL A 117 -4.80 -14.20 -17.65
C VAL A 117 -4.62 -15.64 -17.21
N ILE A 118 -3.43 -15.97 -16.73
CA ILE A 118 -3.05 -17.31 -16.27
C ILE A 118 -2.91 -17.26 -14.75
N THR A 119 -3.72 -18.05 -14.05
CA THR A 119 -3.75 -18.06 -12.58
C THR A 119 -3.01 -19.24 -11.96
N ASP A 120 -2.55 -20.17 -12.79
CA ASP A 120 -1.88 -21.39 -12.35
C ASP A 120 -0.50 -21.08 -11.75
N PRO A 121 -0.04 -21.84 -10.74
CA PRO A 121 1.29 -21.66 -10.18
C PRO A 121 2.38 -21.87 -11.22
N ILE A 122 3.41 -21.03 -11.20
CA ILE A 122 4.61 -21.24 -12.02
C ILE A 122 5.42 -22.41 -11.46
N GLU A 123 5.74 -23.37 -12.32
CA GLU A 123 6.59 -24.52 -11.98
C GLU A 123 8.07 -24.15 -12.14
N LYS A 124 8.44 -23.60 -13.30
CA LYS A 124 9.82 -23.18 -13.60
C LYS A 124 9.91 -22.24 -14.80
N PHE A 125 11.02 -21.52 -14.84
CA PHE A 125 11.49 -20.83 -16.05
C PHE A 125 12.34 -21.78 -16.88
N THR A 126 12.14 -21.76 -18.20
CA THR A 126 12.88 -22.54 -19.19
C THR A 126 13.57 -21.60 -20.16
N LYS A 127 14.43 -22.13 -21.04
CA LYS A 127 15.06 -21.32 -22.09
C LYS A 127 14.03 -20.78 -23.10
N GLY A 128 12.92 -21.49 -23.30
CA GLY A 128 11.88 -21.11 -24.24
C GLY A 128 10.75 -20.29 -23.63
N GLY A 129 10.64 -20.16 -22.30
CA GLY A 129 9.36 -19.80 -21.73
C GLY A 129 9.16 -19.96 -20.21
N ILE A 130 7.87 -19.95 -19.83
CA ILE A 130 7.39 -20.25 -18.48
C ILE A 130 6.51 -21.49 -18.54
N LYS A 131 6.84 -22.48 -17.70
CA LYS A 131 5.99 -23.65 -17.46
C LYS A 131 5.16 -23.42 -16.20
N HIS A 132 3.85 -23.60 -16.31
CA HIS A 132 2.93 -23.54 -15.17
C HIS A 132 2.29 -24.91 -14.92
N GLN A 133 1.82 -25.12 -13.69
CA GLN A 133 1.24 -26.40 -13.29
C GLN A 133 0.02 -26.76 -14.14
N GLY A 134 -0.06 -28.03 -14.54
CA GLY A 134 -1.19 -28.58 -15.28
C GLY A 134 -1.17 -28.35 -16.80
N SER A 135 -0.23 -27.58 -17.34
CA SER A 135 -0.08 -27.39 -18.79
C SER A 135 1.06 -28.23 -19.37
N GLN A 136 0.81 -28.83 -20.53
CA GLN A 136 1.88 -29.37 -21.39
C GLN A 136 2.49 -28.29 -22.29
N GLU A 137 1.78 -27.17 -22.50
CA GLU A 137 2.23 -26.05 -23.32
C GLU A 137 3.02 -25.04 -22.48
N GLU A 138 4.11 -24.56 -23.08
CA GLU A 138 5.01 -23.57 -22.52
C GLU A 138 4.64 -22.19 -23.08
N ILE A 139 4.59 -21.16 -22.23
CA ILE A 139 4.34 -19.79 -22.67
C ILE A 139 5.65 -19.26 -23.29
N PRO A 140 5.73 -19.00 -24.61
CA PRO A 140 6.97 -18.68 -25.29
C PRO A 140 7.52 -17.29 -24.91
N LEU A 141 8.84 -17.13 -24.84
CA LEU A 141 9.52 -15.91 -24.38
C LEU A 141 10.80 -15.57 -25.15
N GLY A 142 11.19 -14.29 -25.10
CA GLY A 142 12.42 -13.78 -25.73
C GLY A 142 13.27 -12.79 -24.91
N ILE A 143 12.72 -11.87 -24.08
CA ILE A 143 13.54 -10.90 -23.29
C ILE A 143 13.05 -10.75 -21.84
N PHE A 144 13.98 -10.60 -20.88
CA PHE A 144 13.71 -10.41 -19.45
C PHE A 144 13.91 -8.95 -19.02
N PHE A 145 12.89 -8.32 -18.42
CA PHE A 145 13.05 -7.06 -17.70
C PHE A 145 12.86 -7.26 -16.20
N PHE A 146 13.92 -7.03 -15.43
CA PHE A 146 13.87 -6.94 -13.98
C PHE A 146 13.45 -5.53 -13.59
N PHE A 147 12.27 -5.38 -12.99
CA PHE A 147 11.99 -4.25 -12.12
C PHE A 147 12.21 -4.73 -10.69
N PHE A 148 13.06 -4.01 -9.94
CA PHE A 148 13.54 -4.33 -8.60
C PHE A 148 12.52 -5.14 -7.80
N SER A 149 12.82 -6.42 -7.51
CA SER A 149 12.09 -7.23 -6.54
C SER A 149 13.13 -7.99 -5.73
N TYR A 150 13.21 -7.68 -4.44
CA TYR A 150 13.84 -8.56 -3.46
C TYR A 150 12.80 -9.63 -3.10
N SER A 151 12.68 -10.67 -3.92
CA SER A 151 11.98 -11.90 -3.54
C SER A 151 12.94 -13.07 -3.71
N ARG A 152 13.29 -13.74 -2.60
CA ARG A 152 14.09 -14.97 -2.62
C ARG A 152 13.27 -16.21 -2.95
N ASN A 153 11.96 -16.08 -3.20
CA ASN A 153 11.06 -17.21 -3.38
C ASN A 153 10.19 -17.06 -4.63
N ILE A 154 10.45 -17.90 -5.63
CA ILE A 154 9.87 -17.87 -6.99
C ILE A 154 8.52 -18.60 -7.06
N ASN A 155 8.09 -19.25 -5.99
CA ASN A 155 6.97 -20.21 -6.02
C ASN A 155 5.57 -19.59 -6.13
N ASN A 156 5.43 -18.26 -6.11
CA ASN A 156 4.13 -17.56 -6.13
C ASN A 156 4.09 -16.39 -7.13
N ILE A 157 4.49 -16.65 -8.37
CA ILE A 157 4.44 -15.64 -9.44
C ILE A 157 3.15 -15.83 -10.25
N HIS A 158 2.40 -14.75 -10.47
CA HIS A 158 1.31 -14.69 -11.43
C HIS A 158 1.78 -13.92 -12.66
N CYS A 159 1.71 -14.52 -13.85
CA CYS A 159 2.16 -13.90 -15.09
C CYS A 159 0.95 -13.35 -15.87
N ILE A 160 1.03 -12.08 -16.29
CA ILE A 160 0.08 -11.49 -17.24
C ILE A 160 0.80 -11.43 -18.58
N HIS A 161 0.28 -12.14 -19.58
CA HIS A 161 0.83 -12.12 -20.94
C HIS A 161 0.02 -11.10 -21.77
N ILE A 162 0.69 -10.08 -22.30
CA ILE A 162 0.09 -9.01 -23.12
C ILE A 162 0.76 -9.03 -24.49
N HIS A 163 0.03 -9.43 -25.55
CA HIS A 163 0.48 -9.27 -26.93
C HIS A 163 0.20 -7.84 -27.43
N THR A 164 1.14 -6.91 -27.31
CA THR A 164 0.94 -5.55 -27.82
C THR A 164 1.18 -5.45 -29.33
N TYR A 165 0.21 -4.87 -30.06
CA TYR A 165 0.44 -4.33 -31.40
C TYR A 165 0.07 -2.84 -31.44
N LYS A 166 1.05 -2.05 -31.92
CA LYS A 166 1.06 -0.60 -32.28
C LYS A 166 1.46 0.43 -31.20
N PHE A 167 2.67 0.97 -31.44
CA PHE A 167 3.28 2.26 -31.04
C PHE A 167 3.74 2.50 -29.60
N MET A 168 4.85 1.86 -29.22
CA MET A 168 6.08 2.47 -28.65
C MET A 168 7.00 1.34 -28.18
N LEU A 169 8.19 1.20 -28.80
CA LEU A 169 9.20 0.16 -28.54
C LEU A 169 8.66 -1.29 -28.59
N TYR A 170 8.74 -1.90 -29.79
CA TYR A 170 8.44 -3.31 -30.04
C TYR A 170 9.40 -4.24 -29.28
N LEU A 171 9.08 -4.57 -28.03
CA LEU A 171 9.53 -5.82 -27.42
C LEU A 171 8.60 -6.91 -27.92
N LYS A 172 9.04 -7.66 -28.94
CA LYS A 172 8.24 -8.77 -29.47
C LYS A 172 8.04 -9.88 -28.44
N ASP A 173 8.91 -9.99 -27.45
CA ASP A 173 8.81 -10.98 -26.38
C ASP A 173 9.44 -10.43 -25.09
N GLY A 174 8.68 -10.26 -24.01
CA GLY A 174 9.15 -9.62 -22.78
C GLY A 174 8.47 -10.16 -21.52
N ILE A 175 9.23 -10.52 -20.48
CA ILE A 175 8.68 -10.77 -19.13
C ILE A 175 8.84 -9.54 -18.26
N ILE A 176 7.76 -9.18 -17.57
CA ILE A 176 7.78 -8.20 -16.48
C ILE A 176 7.51 -8.94 -15.17
N LEU A 177 8.50 -8.97 -14.28
CA LEU A 177 8.34 -9.53 -12.93
C LEU A 177 7.76 -8.48 -11.98
N ALA A 178 6.45 -8.48 -11.82
CA ALA A 178 5.71 -7.60 -10.92
C ALA A 178 5.36 -8.31 -9.60
N THR A 179 6.34 -8.93 -8.94
CA THR A 179 6.16 -9.84 -7.79
C THR A 179 6.13 -9.14 -6.42
N GLY A 180 6.32 -7.83 -6.38
CA GLY A 180 6.30 -7.05 -5.14
C GLY A 180 7.61 -7.12 -4.34
N PHE A 181 7.52 -6.88 -3.02
CA PHE A 181 8.65 -6.70 -2.11
C PHE A 181 8.34 -7.25 -0.71
N HIS A 182 9.37 -7.55 0.08
CA HIS A 182 9.23 -7.76 1.52
C HIS A 182 9.01 -6.43 2.25
N SER A 183 7.77 -6.11 2.61
CA SER A 183 7.38 -4.84 3.23
C SER A 183 7.53 -4.80 4.75
N ASN A 184 7.73 -5.93 5.40
CA ASN A 184 7.68 -6.06 6.87
C ASN A 184 9.07 -6.01 7.51
N LEU A 185 10.12 -6.08 6.68
CA LEU A 185 11.51 -6.14 7.11
C LEU A 185 12.10 -4.73 7.19
N PHE A 186 11.58 -3.93 8.13
CA PHE A 186 12.01 -2.55 8.34
C PHE A 186 13.50 -2.49 8.70
N LEU A 187 14.23 -1.57 8.06
CA LEU A 187 15.67 -1.33 8.28
C LEU A 187 16.56 -2.59 8.14
N SER A 188 16.07 -3.65 7.48
CA SER A 188 16.78 -4.93 7.35
C SER A 188 18.10 -4.86 6.59
N SER A 189 18.31 -3.81 5.78
CA SER A 189 19.52 -3.58 4.99
C SER A 189 20.67 -2.93 5.78
N VAL A 190 20.42 -2.46 7.00
CA VAL A 190 21.42 -1.77 7.83
C VAL A 190 21.52 -2.44 9.19
N ASP A 191 22.72 -2.58 9.73
CA ASP A 191 22.92 -3.06 11.10
C ASP A 191 22.97 -1.87 12.05
N ILE A 192 22.03 -1.83 13.00
CA ILE A 192 21.86 -0.74 13.94
C ILE A 192 21.95 -1.33 15.34
N PHE A 193 22.86 -0.77 16.15
CA PHE A 193 23.11 -1.20 17.52
C PHE A 193 22.71 -0.10 18.50
N GLY A 194 21.88 -0.48 19.47
CA GLY A 194 21.39 0.41 20.52
C GLY A 194 22.25 0.35 21.78
N LYS A 195 21.65 0.74 22.90
CA LYS A 195 22.24 0.62 24.23
C LYS A 195 22.64 -0.84 24.50
N ASN A 196 23.75 -1.01 25.20
CA ASN A 196 24.31 -2.31 25.57
C ASN A 196 24.63 -3.23 24.37
N GLY A 197 24.78 -2.68 23.16
CA GLY A 197 25.14 -3.45 21.96
C GLY A 197 24.01 -4.29 21.38
N VAL A 198 22.76 -4.07 21.79
CA VAL A 198 21.60 -4.81 21.27
C VAL A 198 21.35 -4.44 19.80
N ASN A 199 21.20 -5.44 18.94
CA ASN A 199 20.87 -5.23 17.52
C ASN A 199 19.36 -4.97 17.34
N LEU A 200 19.01 -3.98 16.51
CA LEU A 200 17.61 -3.61 16.25
C LEU A 200 16.79 -4.76 15.66
N LYS A 201 17.38 -5.54 14.74
CA LYS A 201 16.71 -6.68 14.09
C LYS A 201 16.37 -7.78 15.09
N GLU A 202 17.27 -8.02 16.05
CA GLU A 202 17.04 -8.96 17.15
C GLU A 202 15.92 -8.46 18.07
N MET A 203 15.94 -7.17 18.42
CA MET A 203 14.88 -6.57 19.25
C MET A 203 13.51 -6.64 18.58
N TRP A 204 13.44 -6.42 17.27
CA TRP A 204 12.21 -6.51 16.47
C TRP A 204 11.83 -7.95 16.09
N ARG A 205 12.57 -8.95 16.55
CA ARG A 205 12.29 -10.38 16.35
C ARG A 205 12.07 -10.73 14.87
N GLY A 206 12.77 -10.06 13.96
CA GLY A 206 12.66 -10.25 12.51
C GLY A 206 11.49 -9.48 11.88
N ASP A 207 10.25 -9.85 12.18
CA ASP A 207 9.05 -9.35 11.49
C ASP A 207 7.95 -8.79 12.42
N ASP A 208 8.25 -8.51 13.68
CA ASP A 208 7.34 -7.87 14.65
C ASP A 208 7.93 -6.54 15.20
N PRO A 209 8.17 -5.56 14.31
CA PRO A 209 8.81 -4.31 14.69
C PRO A 209 7.93 -3.48 15.64
N ARG A 210 8.57 -2.87 16.64
CA ARG A 210 7.92 -2.02 17.66
C ARG A 210 8.57 -0.66 17.72
N ALA A 211 7.78 0.38 17.53
CA ALA A 211 8.23 1.76 17.65
C ALA A 211 7.08 2.64 18.17
N TYR A 212 7.44 3.71 18.86
CA TYR A 212 6.51 4.75 19.26
C TYR A 212 6.27 5.70 18.08
N TYR A 213 5.00 5.87 17.68
CA TYR A 213 4.57 6.55 16.45
C TYR A 213 5.22 6.06 15.15
N GLY A 214 5.89 4.90 15.17
CA GLY A 214 6.72 4.45 14.06
C GLY A 214 7.97 5.30 13.81
N ILE A 215 8.33 6.17 14.77
CA ILE A 215 9.44 7.13 14.64
C ILE A 215 10.63 6.74 15.51
N VAL A 216 10.41 6.45 16.78
CA VAL A 216 11.46 6.18 17.76
C VAL A 216 11.26 4.81 18.39
N THR A 217 12.35 4.14 18.78
CA THR A 217 12.29 2.81 19.39
C THR A 217 13.14 2.75 20.66
N HIS A 218 12.60 2.14 21.71
CA HIS A 218 13.22 2.10 23.03
C HIS A 218 14.60 1.45 22.98
N GLY A 219 15.57 2.05 23.66
CA GLY A 219 16.94 1.51 23.74
C GLY A 219 17.82 1.95 22.58
N PHE A 220 17.29 2.73 21.63
CA PHE A 220 18.03 3.30 20.50
C PHE A 220 18.00 4.83 20.60
N PRO A 221 18.79 5.41 21.53
CA PRO A 221 18.78 6.84 21.76
C PRO A 221 19.18 7.62 20.50
N ASN A 222 18.49 8.73 20.25
CA ASN A 222 18.70 9.61 19.10
C ASN A 222 18.53 8.94 17.71
N LEU A 223 17.95 7.73 17.65
CA LEU A 223 17.54 7.11 16.39
C LEU A 223 16.11 7.56 16.04
N PHE A 224 15.97 8.21 14.88
CA PHE A 224 14.70 8.63 14.33
C PHE A 224 14.45 7.96 12.98
N ILE A 225 13.25 7.44 12.78
CA ILE A 225 12.84 6.67 11.62
C ILE A 225 11.68 7.41 10.94
N VAL A 226 11.82 7.71 9.65
CA VAL A 226 10.70 8.20 8.84
C VAL A 226 10.07 7.00 8.15
N TYR A 227 8.74 6.94 8.18
CA TYR A 227 7.95 5.85 7.59
C TYR A 227 8.33 4.46 8.13
N GLY A 228 8.53 4.38 9.45
CA GLY A 228 8.78 3.14 10.18
C GLY A 228 7.53 2.26 10.37
N PRO A 229 7.60 1.27 11.27
CA PRO A 229 6.52 0.31 11.47
C PRO A 229 5.23 0.99 11.95
N ASN A 230 4.10 0.43 11.55
CA ASN A 230 2.75 0.94 11.85
C ASN A 230 2.52 2.43 11.50
N THR A 231 3.02 2.88 10.34
CA THR A 231 2.83 4.26 9.84
C THR A 231 2.07 4.33 8.53
N ASN A 232 1.91 3.19 7.83
CA ASN A 232 1.22 3.18 6.55
C ASN A 232 -0.29 3.43 6.75
N ILE A 233 -0.83 4.39 6.03
CA ILE A 233 -2.23 4.79 6.12
C ILE A 233 -2.98 4.42 4.85
N GLY A 234 -4.19 3.91 5.02
CA GLY A 234 -5.02 3.45 3.90
C GLY A 234 -5.86 4.55 3.25
N HIS A 235 -6.08 5.67 3.93
CA HIS A 235 -7.02 6.73 3.52
C HIS A 235 -6.33 8.02 3.08
N HIS A 236 -5.06 8.25 3.44
CA HIS A 236 -4.35 9.49 3.13
C HIS A 236 -2.98 9.24 2.47
N SER A 237 -2.28 10.31 2.09
CA SER A 237 -0.95 10.24 1.50
C SER A 237 0.12 9.91 2.55
N VAL A 238 0.99 8.95 2.21
CA VAL A 238 2.19 8.62 3.00
C VAL A 238 3.21 9.76 3.05
N ILE A 239 3.19 10.68 2.07
CA ILE A 239 4.03 11.89 2.10
C ILE A 239 3.61 12.77 3.28
N PHE A 240 2.30 12.95 3.48
CA PHE A 240 1.79 13.75 4.59
C PHE A 240 2.12 13.10 5.95
N MET A 241 2.07 11.77 6.05
CA MET A 241 2.57 11.07 7.24
C MET A 241 4.05 11.40 7.48
N ALA A 242 4.88 11.34 6.45
CA ALA A 242 6.29 11.67 6.57
C ALA A 242 6.52 13.12 7.01
N GLU A 243 5.75 14.08 6.48
CA GLU A 243 5.80 15.49 6.92
C GLU A 243 5.50 15.62 8.42
N CYS A 244 4.42 15.00 8.90
CA CYS A 244 4.09 15.01 10.33
C CYS A 244 5.17 14.34 11.20
N GLN A 245 5.80 13.28 10.71
CA GLN A 245 6.90 12.61 11.42
C GLN A 245 8.16 13.48 11.44
N VAL A 246 8.47 14.17 10.34
CA VAL A 246 9.61 15.09 10.26
C VAL A 246 9.42 16.26 11.23
N ASP A 247 8.22 16.83 11.33
CA ASP A 247 7.92 17.88 12.30
C ASP A 247 8.18 17.42 13.76
N TYR A 248 7.75 16.20 14.11
CA TYR A 248 8.06 15.60 15.40
C TYR A 248 9.58 15.47 15.63
N ILE A 249 10.30 14.96 14.63
CA ILE A 249 11.75 14.76 14.72
C ILE A 249 12.47 16.09 14.89
N ILE A 250 12.06 17.13 14.15
CA ILE A 250 12.63 18.48 14.26
C ILE A 250 12.43 19.01 15.68
N ASN A 251 11.21 18.90 16.25
CA ASN A 251 10.96 19.32 17.63
C ASN A 251 11.84 18.59 18.65
N CYS A 252 12.08 17.29 18.45
CA CYS A 252 13.01 16.52 19.30
C CYS A 252 14.45 17.03 19.18
N ILE A 253 14.92 17.30 17.96
CA ILE A 253 16.28 17.79 17.69
C ILE A 253 16.46 19.20 18.25
N GLU A 254 15.51 20.10 18.02
CA GLU A 254 15.53 21.46 18.57
C GLU A 254 15.64 21.44 20.09
N LYS A 255 14.86 20.58 20.76
CA LYS A 255 14.93 20.40 22.21
C LYS A 255 16.30 19.89 22.66
N LEU A 256 16.88 18.91 21.96
CA LEU A 256 18.23 18.40 22.24
C LEU A 256 19.31 19.48 22.07
N ILE A 257 19.16 20.38 21.10
CA ILE A 257 20.10 21.48 20.86
C ILE A 257 19.95 22.54 21.95
N MET A 258 18.72 22.96 22.25
CA MET A 258 18.45 24.02 23.24
C MET A 258 18.80 23.58 24.67
N GLU A 259 18.51 22.33 25.02
CA GLU A 259 18.80 21.76 26.34
C GLU A 259 20.12 20.97 26.37
N GLY A 260 20.93 21.06 25.30
CA GLY A 260 22.17 20.31 25.11
C GLY A 260 23.20 20.38 26.27
N PRO A 261 23.29 21.48 27.06
CA PRO A 261 24.11 21.48 28.28
C PRO A 261 23.65 20.49 29.36
N HIS A 262 22.37 20.09 29.33
CA HIS A 262 21.72 19.27 30.36
C HIS A 262 21.27 17.89 29.84
N ILE A 263 21.05 17.73 28.55
CA ILE A 263 20.56 16.49 27.93
C ILE A 263 21.53 16.01 26.84
N LYS A 264 22.09 14.81 27.02
CA LYS A 264 23.02 14.19 26.05
C LYS A 264 22.32 13.29 25.02
N SER A 265 21.14 12.81 25.35
CA SER A 265 20.42 11.85 24.50
C SER A 265 18.94 11.83 24.85
N MET A 266 18.11 11.56 23.85
CA MET A 266 16.68 11.31 23.99
C MET A 266 16.39 9.85 23.63
N ASP A 267 15.58 9.19 24.46
CA ASP A 267 15.14 7.81 24.25
C ASP A 267 13.70 7.68 24.75
N VAL A 268 12.88 6.89 24.06
CA VAL A 268 11.49 6.66 24.48
C VAL A 268 11.48 5.69 25.65
N LYS A 269 10.62 5.93 26.64
CA LYS A 269 10.44 5.00 27.77
C LYS A 269 9.76 3.72 27.25
N LEU A 270 10.29 2.54 27.62
CA LEU A 270 9.74 1.24 27.20
C LEU A 270 8.22 1.14 27.44
N LYS A 271 7.78 1.49 28.66
CA LYS A 271 6.35 1.48 29.03
C LYS A 271 5.48 2.34 28.09
N VAL A 272 5.98 3.49 27.63
CA VAL A 272 5.23 4.39 26.74
C VAL A 272 5.12 3.79 25.34
N GLN A 273 6.22 3.21 24.83
CA GLN A 273 6.21 2.48 23.57
C GLN A 273 5.24 1.30 23.61
N ASP A 274 5.31 0.47 24.65
CA ASP A 274 4.52 -0.74 24.77
C ASP A 274 3.03 -0.40 24.88
N GLN A 275 2.66 0.57 25.73
CA GLN A 275 1.27 1.04 25.85
C GLN A 275 0.71 1.54 24.51
N PHE A 276 1.50 2.31 23.76
CA PHE A 276 1.11 2.78 22.43
C PHE A 276 0.88 1.61 21.47
N ASN A 277 1.82 0.66 21.40
CA ASN A 277 1.75 -0.48 20.50
C ASN A 277 0.59 -1.43 20.87
N GLU A 278 0.37 -1.71 22.16
CA GLU A 278 -0.74 -2.53 22.63
C GLU A 278 -2.10 -1.91 22.25
N HIS A 279 -2.26 -0.60 22.47
CA HIS A 279 -3.46 0.12 22.09
C HIS A 279 -3.69 0.08 20.57
N LEU A 280 -2.65 0.37 19.79
CA LEU A 280 -2.70 0.34 18.33
C LEU A 280 -3.05 -1.05 17.79
N HIS A 281 -2.42 -2.10 18.30
CA HIS A 281 -2.72 -3.47 17.89
C HIS A 281 -4.13 -3.90 18.30
N ALA A 282 -4.66 -3.42 19.42
CA ALA A 282 -6.05 -3.66 19.81
C ALA A 282 -7.03 -3.10 18.79
N GLN A 283 -6.79 -1.88 18.30
CA GLN A 283 -7.60 -1.28 17.25
C GLN A 283 -7.41 -2.04 15.92
N LEU A 284 -6.16 -2.38 15.55
CA LEU A 284 -5.85 -3.04 14.27
C LEU A 284 -6.55 -4.39 14.12
N ARG A 285 -6.73 -5.12 15.23
CA ARG A 285 -7.49 -6.39 15.24
C ARG A 285 -8.95 -6.24 14.79
N GLN A 286 -9.56 -5.07 14.96
CA GLN A 286 -10.96 -4.79 14.61
C GLN A 286 -11.13 -4.23 13.19
N SER A 287 -10.02 -3.82 12.55
CA SER A 287 -10.03 -3.16 11.23
C SER A 287 -10.37 -4.08 10.07
N VAL A 288 -10.69 -3.47 8.92
CA VAL A 288 -10.86 -4.19 7.64
C VAL A 288 -9.62 -4.98 7.22
N TRP A 289 -8.43 -4.59 7.68
CA TRP A 289 -7.18 -5.30 7.39
C TRP A 289 -7.11 -6.68 8.05
N ASN A 290 -7.93 -6.93 9.07
CA ASN A 290 -7.97 -8.22 9.77
C ASN A 290 -9.11 -9.15 9.32
N THR A 291 -9.79 -8.86 8.21
CA THR A 291 -10.99 -9.60 7.75
C THR A 291 -10.70 -10.91 6.99
N GLY A 292 -9.62 -11.62 7.34
CA GLY A 292 -9.31 -12.95 6.80
C GLY A 292 -8.63 -12.99 5.43
N CYS A 293 -8.25 -11.86 4.83
CA CYS A 293 -7.39 -11.88 3.64
C CYS A 293 -5.89 -11.97 4.00
N SER A 294 -5.12 -12.57 3.09
CA SER A 294 -3.66 -12.49 3.07
C SER A 294 -3.22 -11.20 2.40
N SER A 295 -2.55 -10.32 3.14
CA SER A 295 -2.05 -9.03 2.67
C SER A 295 -0.63 -8.81 3.17
N TRP A 296 0.12 -7.96 2.47
CA TRP A 296 1.48 -7.55 2.86
C TRP A 296 1.49 -6.67 4.12
N TYR A 297 0.33 -6.33 4.68
CA TYR A 297 0.24 -5.58 5.94
C TYR A 297 0.60 -6.42 7.15
N LYS A 298 0.51 -7.76 7.02
CA LYS A 298 0.64 -8.71 8.10
C LYS A 298 1.97 -9.43 8.04
N ASN A 299 2.51 -9.73 9.21
CA ASN A 299 3.66 -10.58 9.40
C ASN A 299 3.30 -12.07 9.39
N GLU A 300 4.27 -12.98 9.56
CA GLU A 300 4.02 -14.43 9.51
C GLU A 300 3.10 -14.91 10.64
N ALA A 301 3.12 -14.24 11.79
CA ALA A 301 2.21 -14.49 12.91
C ALA A 301 0.80 -13.89 12.69
N GLY A 302 0.55 -13.18 11.59
CA GLY A 302 -0.73 -12.55 11.27
C GLY A 302 -0.95 -11.17 11.91
N ASN A 303 0.04 -10.62 12.62
CA ASN A 303 -0.02 -9.29 13.20
C ASN A 303 0.13 -8.22 12.11
N ILE A 304 -0.67 -7.16 12.18
CA ILE A 304 -0.54 -6.02 11.26
C ILE A 304 0.61 -5.13 11.75
N VAL A 305 1.69 -5.08 10.98
CA VAL A 305 2.94 -4.38 11.37
C VAL A 305 3.25 -3.17 10.48
N ASN A 306 2.59 -3.05 9.33
CA ASN A 306 2.80 -1.92 8.42
C ASN A 306 1.83 -0.77 8.66
N ASN A 307 0.55 -1.10 8.88
CA ASN A 307 -0.51 -0.10 8.85
C ASN A 307 -0.76 0.52 10.23
N CYS A 308 -1.29 1.74 10.20
CA CYS A 308 -1.72 2.51 11.35
C CYS A 308 -3.23 2.75 11.32
N LEU A 309 -3.86 2.73 12.50
CA LEU A 309 -5.22 3.22 12.74
C LEU A 309 -5.24 4.61 13.40
N GLY A 310 -4.26 5.48 13.11
CA GLY A 310 -4.31 6.88 13.53
C GLY A 310 -4.99 7.79 12.50
N VAL A 311 -5.94 8.62 12.96
CA VAL A 311 -6.19 9.93 12.32
C VAL A 311 -4.92 10.74 12.49
N LEU A 312 -4.44 11.39 11.43
CA LEU A 312 -3.21 12.18 11.48
C LEU A 312 -3.25 13.29 12.54
N ARG A 313 -4.45 13.65 13.04
CA ARG A 313 -4.67 14.50 14.22
C ARG A 313 -3.98 14.01 15.50
N HIS A 314 -3.68 12.72 15.67
CA HIS A 314 -2.92 12.27 16.84
C HIS A 314 -1.42 12.59 16.74
N ILE A 315 -0.91 12.80 15.52
CA ILE A 315 0.50 13.17 15.29
C ILE A 315 0.61 14.69 15.09
N GLY A 316 -0.32 15.34 14.37
CA GLY A 316 -0.30 16.78 14.10
C GLY A 316 -1.17 17.65 15.03
N GLY A 317 -2.05 17.06 15.85
CA GLY A 317 -2.88 17.80 16.80
C GLY A 317 -2.16 17.92 18.13
N LYS A 318 -1.65 19.12 18.44
CA LYS A 318 -1.07 19.55 19.73
C LYS A 318 -0.67 18.37 20.62
N GLN A 319 0.49 17.81 20.30
CA GLN A 319 1.17 16.87 21.18
C GLN A 319 1.41 17.59 22.51
N GLU A 320 0.79 17.09 23.59
CA GLU A 320 1.26 17.40 24.93
C GLU A 320 2.64 16.77 25.07
N LEU A 321 3.66 17.63 24.96
CA LEU A 321 5.07 17.33 25.25
C LEU A 321 5.31 17.27 26.76
#